data_AF-A0A1H3L4W6-F1
#
_entry.id   AF-A0A1H3L4W6-F1
#
_cell.length_a   1.000
_cell.length_b   1.000
_cell.length_c   1.000
_cell.angle_alpha   90.00
_cell.angle_beta   90.00
_cell.angle_gamma   90.00
#
_symmetry.space_group_name_H-M   'P 1'
#
loop_
_entity.id
_entity.type
_entity.pdbx_description
1 polymer ?
#
loop_
_entity_poly.entity_id
_entity_poly.type
_entity_poly.pdbx_seq_one_letter_code
_entity_poly.pdbx_strand_id
1 'polypeptide(L)'
;MPVSLTLIGKPGCHLCDDARGVIREVLDTVPEVSVTVTELSILDNPALMDEFAEEIPVVMLDGRVHTIWRVEPARLRTALLEASE
;
A
#
# COMPACT_ATOMS: atom_id res chain seq x y z
N MET A 1 -14.78 -1.96 10.10
CA MET A 1 -14.58 -0.65 9.41
C MET A 1 -13.71 -0.92 8.19
N PRO A 2 -13.78 -0.13 7.10
CA PRO A 2 -12.90 -0.39 5.96
C PRO A 2 -11.45 -0.11 6.33
N VAL A 3 -10.55 -1.04 6.01
CA VAL A 3 -9.10 -0.90 6.19
C VAL A 3 -8.60 0.15 5.21
N SER A 4 -7.90 1.18 5.68
CA SER A 4 -7.40 2.25 4.82
C SER A 4 -6.00 1.90 4.30
N LEU A 5 -5.90 1.45 3.05
CA LEU A 5 -4.63 1.14 2.41
C LEU A 5 -4.12 2.36 1.66
N THR A 6 -2.94 2.87 2.03
CA THR A 6 -2.28 3.97 1.32
C THR A 6 -1.01 3.47 0.66
N LEU A 7 -0.91 3.60 -0.66
CA LEU A 7 0.31 3.32 -1.44
C LEU A 7 1.00 4.64 -1.74
N ILE A 8 2.15 4.88 -1.10
CA ILE A 8 3.01 6.01 -1.38
C ILE A 8 4.09 5.56 -2.36
N GLY A 9 4.15 6.23 -3.51
CA GLY A 9 5.10 5.90 -4.56
C GLY A 9 5.51 7.10 -5.38
N LYS A 10 6.04 6.84 -6.57
CA LYS A 10 6.22 7.87 -7.59
C LYS A 10 5.68 7.36 -8.94
N PRO A 11 5.05 8.23 -9.75
CA PRO A 11 4.66 7.87 -11.10
C PRO A 11 5.90 7.44 -11.91
N GLY A 12 5.76 6.37 -12.69
CA GLY A 12 6.85 5.82 -13.52
C GLY A 12 7.83 4.89 -12.79
N CYS A 13 7.50 4.41 -11.58
CA CYS A 13 8.27 3.39 -10.90
C CYS A 13 7.63 2.01 -11.09
N HIS A 14 8.34 1.09 -11.76
CA HIS A 14 7.87 -0.28 -11.98
C HIS A 14 7.44 -1.00 -10.69
N LEU A 15 8.15 -0.77 -9.58
CA LEU A 15 7.81 -1.37 -8.28
C LEU A 15 6.44 -0.91 -7.74
N CYS A 16 6.03 0.32 -8.05
CA CYS A 16 4.71 0.83 -7.66
C CYS A 16 3.59 0.18 -8.48
N ASP A 17 3.84 -0.08 -9.77
CA ASP A 17 2.89 -0.80 -10.64
C ASP A 17 2.71 -2.25 -10.18
N ASP A 18 3.82 -2.94 -9.87
CA ASP A 18 3.80 -4.29 -9.28
C ASP A 18 3.00 -4.30 -7.96
N ALA A 19 3.28 -3.37 -7.05
CA ALA A 19 2.55 -3.24 -5.78
C ALA A 19 1.05 -3.05 -5.99
N ARG A 20 0.66 -2.22 -6.96
CA ARG A 20 -0.75 -1.97 -7.29
C ARG A 20 -1.43 -3.21 -7.88
N GLY A 21 -0.71 -3.98 -8.70
CA GLY A 21 -1.16 -5.28 -9.21
C GLY A 21 -1.41 -6.26 -8.07
N VAL A 22 -0.45 -6.40 -7.16
CA VAL A 22 -0.53 -7.24 -5.97
C VAL A 22 -1.70 -6.83 -5.06
N ILE A 23 -1.88 -5.53 -4.82
CA ILE A 23 -3.01 -5.03 -4.01
C ILE A 23 -4.33 -5.47 -4.64
N ARG A 24 -4.54 -5.24 -5.95
CA ARG A 24 -5.77 -5.67 -6.62
C ARG A 24 -6.00 -7.17 -6.52
N GLU A 25 -4.97 -7.97 -6.81
CA GLU A 25 -5.05 -9.43 -6.69
C GLU A 25 -5.47 -9.87 -5.29
N VAL A 26 -4.85 -9.30 -4.25
CA VAL A 26 -5.19 -9.62 -2.86
C VAL A 26 -6.62 -9.21 -2.54
N LEU A 27 -7.08 -8.03 -2.97
CA LEU A 27 -8.46 -7.59 -2.74
C LEU A 27 -9.48 -8.54 -3.37
N ASP A 28 -9.20 -9.07 -4.56
CA ASP A 28 -10.02 -10.11 -5.18
C ASP A 28 -10.05 -11.43 -4.36
N THR A 29 -9.00 -11.72 -3.58
CA THR A 29 -8.96 -12.92 -2.71
C THR A 29 -9.63 -12.77 -1.35
N VAL A 30 -9.90 -11.54 -0.90
CA VAL A 30 -10.53 -11.25 0.41
C VAL A 30 -11.76 -10.33 0.25
N PRO A 31 -12.80 -10.77 -0.47
CA PRO A 31 -13.99 -9.94 -0.73
C PRO A 31 -14.78 -9.62 0.54
N GLU A 32 -14.57 -10.35 1.63
CA GLU A 32 -15.17 -10.07 2.94
C GLU A 32 -14.56 -8.85 3.64
N VAL A 33 -13.33 -8.46 3.29
CA VAL A 33 -12.63 -7.32 3.89
C VAL A 33 -12.90 -6.08 3.06
N SER A 34 -13.52 -5.06 3.66
CA SER A 34 -13.64 -3.76 3.02
C SER A 34 -12.30 -3.03 3.10
N VAL A 35 -11.71 -2.68 1.95
CA VAL A 35 -10.43 -1.94 1.89
C VAL A 35 -10.59 -0.70 1.01
N THR A 36 -10.07 0.43 1.48
CA THR A 36 -10.03 1.69 0.73
C THR A 36 -8.60 1.95 0.27
N VAL A 37 -8.34 1.87 -1.03
CA VAL A 37 -7.01 2.11 -1.61
C VAL A 37 -6.84 3.60 -1.96
N THR A 38 -5.83 4.22 -1.37
CA THR A 38 -5.42 5.61 -1.63
C THR A 38 -4.02 5.59 -2.22
N GLU A 39 -3.82 6.22 -3.37
CA GLU A 39 -2.50 6.34 -4.00
C GLU A 39 -1.98 7.76 -3.77
N LEU A 40 -0.84 7.86 -3.09
CA LEU A 40 -0.13 9.11 -2.84
C LEU A 40 1.21 9.08 -3.57
N SER A 41 1.63 10.24 -4.03
CA SER A 41 2.90 10.40 -4.72
C SER A 41 3.80 11.29 -3.91
N ILE A 42 5.05 10.86 -3.71
CA ILE A 42 6.06 11.68 -3.04
C ILE A 42 6.31 12.99 -3.80
N LEU A 43 6.07 13.03 -5.11
CA LEU A 43 6.23 14.24 -5.92
C LEU A 43 5.17 15.30 -5.60
N ASP A 44 3.99 14.87 -5.14
CA ASP A 44 2.88 15.75 -4.80
C ASP A 44 2.96 16.26 -3.37
N ASN A 45 3.81 15.64 -2.53
CA ASN A 45 3.86 15.93 -1.11
C ASN A 45 5.32 15.99 -0.59
N PRO A 46 5.87 17.20 -0.36
CA PRO A 46 7.28 17.36 0.00
C PRO A 46 7.64 16.69 1.33
N ALA A 47 6.69 16.57 2.27
CA ALA A 47 6.91 15.84 3.52
C ALA A 47 7.11 14.33 3.29
N LEU A 48 6.32 13.73 2.38
CA LEU A 48 6.49 12.31 2.03
C LEU A 48 7.77 12.08 1.21
N MET A 49 8.20 13.08 0.44
CA MET A 49 9.47 13.03 -0.28
C MET A 49 10.65 13.04 0.69
N ASP A 50 10.64 13.92 1.69
CA ASP A 50 11.74 13.98 2.67
C ASP A 50 11.81 12.71 3.53
N GLU A 51 10.65 12.16 3.91
CA GLU A 51 10.57 11.00 4.80
C GLU A 51 10.71 9.64 4.07
N PHE A 52 10.12 9.49 2.88
CA PHE A 52 9.98 8.19 2.21
C PHE A 52 10.60 8.10 0.81
N ALA A 53 11.28 9.13 0.28
CA ALA A 53 11.80 9.10 -1.09
C ALA A 53 12.74 7.91 -1.39
N GLU A 54 13.51 7.46 -0.40
CA GLU A 54 14.41 6.32 -0.51
C GLU A 54 13.76 4.98 -0.17
N GLU A 55 12.52 4.99 0.32
CA GLU A 55 11.79 3.81 0.81
C GLU A 55 10.58 3.41 -0.04
N ILE A 56 10.30 4.17 -1.11
CA ILE A 56 9.23 3.84 -2.06
C ILE A 56 9.47 2.50 -2.78
N PRO A 57 8.41 1.71 -3.04
CA PRO A 57 7.01 1.92 -2.64
C PRO A 57 6.78 1.66 -1.15
N VAL A 58 6.03 2.55 -0.49
CA VAL A 58 5.59 2.40 0.91
C VAL A 58 4.11 2.10 0.94
N VAL A 59 3.73 1.01 1.59
CA VAL A 59 2.34 0.64 1.84
C VAL A 59 2.02 0.90 3.30
N MET A 60 0.97 1.66 3.54
CA MET A 60 0.44 1.92 4.87
C MET A 60 -0.96 1.32 5.00
N LEU A 61 -1.26 0.77 6.17
CA LEU A 61 -2.58 0.27 6.54
C LEU A 61 -3.05 1.06 7.77
N ASP A 62 -4.20 1.72 7.68
CA ASP A 62 -4.79 2.55 8.73
C ASP A 62 -3.80 3.55 9.36
N GLY A 63 -3.00 4.18 8.50
CA GLY A 63 -1.99 5.17 8.90
C GLY A 63 -0.71 4.58 9.50
N ARG A 64 -0.54 3.24 9.50
CA ARG A 64 0.67 2.56 9.94
C ARG A 64 1.46 2.02 8.75
N VAL A 65 2.76 2.27 8.71
CA VAL A 65 3.65 1.67 7.69
C VAL A 65 3.63 0.15 7.84
N HIS A 66 3.13 -0.52 6.80
CA HIS A 66 3.01 -1.97 6.76
C HIS A 66 4.23 -2.61 6.10
N THR A 67 4.60 -2.14 4.91
CA THR A 67 5.79 -2.59 4.19
C THR A 67 6.37 -1.46 3.36
N ILE A 68 7.67 -1.56 3.11
CA ILE A 68 8.43 -0.66 2.24
C ILE A 68 9.20 -1.52 1.23
N TRP A 69 9.49 -0.96 0.05
CA TRP A 69 10.25 -1.57 -1.06
C TRP A 69 9.55 -2.71 -1.80
N ARG A 70 9.14 -3.78 -1.11
CA ARG A 70 8.54 -4.97 -1.70
C ARG A 70 7.19 -5.30 -1.06
N VAL A 71 6.18 -5.40 -1.91
CA VAL A 71 4.84 -5.83 -1.51
C VAL A 71 4.65 -7.28 -1.94
N GLU A 72 4.44 -8.15 -0.95
CA GLU A 72 4.17 -9.57 -1.20
C GLU A 72 2.68 -9.85 -1.01
N PRO A 73 2.00 -10.54 -1.95
CA PRO A 73 0.56 -10.78 -1.89
C PRO A 73 0.15 -11.53 -0.62
N ALA A 74 0.90 -12.58 -0.25
CA ALA A 74 0.61 -13.37 0.94
C ALA A 74 0.71 -12.53 2.23
N ARG A 75 1.72 -11.67 2.32
CA ARG A 75 1.94 -10.82 3.50
C ARG A 75 0.91 -9.71 3.59
N LEU A 76 0.60 -9.07 2.47
CA LEU A 76 -0.44 -8.05 2.39
C LEU A 76 -1.81 -8.64 2.77
N ARG A 77 -2.13 -9.84 2.28
CA ARG A 77 -3.37 -10.54 2.63
C ARG A 77 -3.51 -10.77 4.14
N THR A 78 -2.47 -11.33 4.77
CA THR A 78 -2.47 -11.55 6.22
C THR A 78 -2.68 -10.23 6.96
N ALA A 79 -1.99 -9.18 6.55
CA ALA A 79 -2.09 -7.88 7.19
C ALA A 79 -3.47 -7.22 7.03
N LEU A 80 -4.13 -7.40 5.89
CA LEU A 80 -5.50 -6.92 5.68
C LEU A 80 -6.49 -7.66 6.57
N LEU A 81 -6.30 -8.97 6.76
CA LEU A 81 -7.12 -9.76 7.69
C LEU A 81 -6.91 -9.27 9.12
N GLU A 82 -5.66 -9.14 9.56
CA GLU A 82 -5.33 -8.64 10.91
C GLU A 82 -5.81 -7.19 11.14
N ALA A 83 -5.78 -6.34 10.12
CA ALA A 83 -6.28 -4.96 10.21
C ALA A 83 -7.81 -4.87 10.18
N SER A 84 -8.50 -5.93 9.73
CA SER A 84 -9.96 -5.99 9.64
C SER A 84 -10.64 -6.52 10.92
N GLU A 85 -9.85 -7.09 11.84
CA GLU A 85 -10.29 -7.68 13.12
C GLU A 85 -10.54 -6.66 14.24
#